data_AF-A0A520JNQ5-F1
#
_entry.id   AF-A0A520JNQ5-F1
#
_cell.length_a   1.000
_cell.length_b   1.000
_cell.length_c   1.000
_cell.angle_alpha   90.00
_cell.angle_beta   90.00
_cell.angle_gamma   90.00
#
_symmetry.space_group_name_H-M   'P 1'
#
loop_
_entity.id
_entity.type
_entity.pdbx_description
1 polymer ?
#
loop_
_entity_poly.entity_id
_entity_poly.type
_entity_poly.pdbx_seq_one_letter_code
_entity_poly.pdbx_strand_id
1 'polypeptide(L)'
;MGIFSRTRDIVAANFADLLEKAEDPAKMIRMIILEMEETLVEVRASAARTIADQKEMRRHIAKLDQLQDNWTEKAELALSKDREDLAKAALVERQKAVDISQAHRVDEAEGRADAMGLGSVKTLEEEISELRAGDKVDAELAALKARMKKDG
;
A
#
# COMPACT_ATOMS: atom_id res chain seq x y z
N MET A 1 -1.81 13.91 -7.29
CA MET A 1 -1.02 14.50 -6.19
C MET A 1 -1.54 13.94 -4.88
N GLY A 2 -0.91 12.88 -4.40
CA GLY A 2 -1.41 12.03 -3.32
C GLY A 2 -1.37 12.71 -1.94
N ILE A 3 -2.28 12.27 -1.08
CA ILE A 3 -2.51 12.76 0.29
C ILE A 3 -1.21 12.72 1.12
N PHE A 4 -0.37 11.72 0.85
CA PHE A 4 0.95 11.51 1.47
C PHE A 4 2.02 12.55 1.13
N SER A 5 1.96 13.18 -0.05
CA SER A 5 2.90 14.26 -0.37
C SER A 5 2.68 15.46 0.55
N ARG A 6 1.43 15.72 0.95
CA ARG A 6 1.11 16.82 1.86
C ARG A 6 1.59 16.52 3.27
N THR A 7 1.37 15.31 3.80
CA THR A 7 1.86 14.96 5.15
C THR A 7 3.39 14.96 5.21
N ARG A 8 4.08 14.45 4.17
CA ARG A 8 5.55 14.49 4.09
C ARG A 8 6.10 15.91 3.94
N ASP A 9 5.48 16.75 3.10
CA ASP A 9 5.91 18.14 2.91
C ASP A 9 5.61 19.00 4.15
N ILE A 10 4.55 18.69 4.91
CA ILE A 10 4.21 19.37 6.17
C ILE A 10 5.26 19.04 7.25
N VAL A 11 5.70 17.78 7.35
CA VAL A 11 6.70 17.36 8.35
C VAL A 11 8.11 17.77 7.93
N ALA A 12 8.56 17.43 6.72
CA ALA A 12 9.96 17.64 6.32
C ALA A 12 10.34 19.11 6.06
N ALA A 13 9.40 19.96 5.63
CA ALA A 13 9.73 21.34 5.26
C ALA A 13 9.55 22.37 6.39
N ASN A 14 8.89 22.02 7.50
CA ASN A 14 8.60 22.97 8.58
C ASN A 14 8.99 22.49 9.99
N PHE A 15 9.44 21.24 10.20
CA PHE A 15 9.71 20.73 11.56
C PHE A 15 10.73 21.57 12.33
N ALA A 16 11.81 22.01 11.69
CA ALA A 16 12.82 22.88 12.32
C ALA A 16 12.26 24.26 12.69
N ASP A 17 11.50 24.88 11.78
CA ASP A 17 10.95 26.24 11.94
C ASP A 17 9.76 26.31 12.93
N LEU A 18 8.97 25.22 13.02
CA LEU A 18 7.90 25.07 14.01
C LEU A 18 8.46 24.81 15.41
N LEU A 19 9.55 24.03 15.53
CA LEU A 19 10.19 23.76 16.81
C LEU A 19 10.79 25.02 17.43
N GLU A 20 11.38 25.89 16.62
CA GLU A 20 12.05 27.12 17.07
C GLU A 20 11.05 28.18 17.59
N LYS A 21 9.78 28.12 17.17
CA LYS A 21 8.69 29.03 17.58
C LYS A 21 7.69 28.43 18.56
N ALA A 22 7.80 27.14 18.88
CA ALA A 22 6.83 26.46 19.74
C ALA A 22 7.01 26.87 21.21
N GLU A 23 5.90 27.23 21.86
CA GLU A 23 5.86 27.56 23.30
C GLU A 23 6.20 26.35 24.18
N ASP A 24 5.84 25.14 23.72
CA ASP A 24 6.22 23.85 24.32
C ASP A 24 6.56 22.83 23.21
N PRO A 25 7.84 22.78 22.77
CA PRO A 25 8.29 21.89 21.71
C PRO A 25 8.05 20.41 22.02
N ALA A 26 8.19 20.00 23.28
CA ALA A 26 8.03 18.60 23.68
C ALA A 26 6.58 18.14 23.55
N LYS A 27 5.61 19.00 23.90
CA LYS A 27 4.19 18.70 23.70
C LYS A 27 3.84 18.63 22.21
N MET A 28 4.42 19.49 21.39
CA MET A 28 4.20 19.51 19.95
C MET A 28 4.73 18.22 19.28
N ILE A 29 5.95 17.78 19.62
CA ILE A 29 6.52 16.52 19.14
C ILE A 29 5.61 15.34 19.48
N ARG A 30 5.14 15.24 20.74
CA ARG A 30 4.21 14.17 21.15
C ARG A 30 2.91 14.17 20.36
N MET A 31 2.37 15.35 20.02
CA MET A 31 1.15 15.48 19.23
C MET A 31 1.37 15.03 17.78
N ILE A 32 2.52 15.40 17.19
CA ILE A 32 2.91 14.97 15.84
C ILE A 32 3.10 13.44 15.78
N ILE A 33 3.79 12.86 16.77
CA ILE A 33 3.97 11.40 16.85
C ILE A 33 2.60 10.69 16.88
N LEU A 34 1.64 11.22 17.65
CA LEU A 34 0.29 10.64 17.73
C LEU A 34 -0.44 10.69 16.37
N GLU A 35 -0.40 11.83 15.68
CA GLU A 35 -1.04 12.00 14.36
C GLU A 35 -0.38 11.11 13.29
N MET A 36 0.95 10.98 13.33
CA MET A 36 1.69 10.07 12.45
C MET A 36 1.37 8.61 12.72
N GLU A 37 1.17 8.22 13.99
CA GLU A 37 0.75 6.87 14.36
C GLU A 37 -0.67 6.55 13.90
N GLU A 38 -1.60 7.49 14.04
CA GLU A 38 -2.95 7.37 13.49
C GLU A 38 -2.92 7.19 11.98
N THR A 39 -2.15 8.05 11.29
CA THR A 39 -1.92 7.93 9.86
C THR A 39 -1.34 6.55 9.51
N LEU A 40 -0.32 6.08 10.24
CA LEU A 40 0.28 4.77 9.99
C LEU A 40 -0.75 3.62 10.06
N VAL A 41 -1.69 3.67 11.02
CA VAL A 41 -2.76 2.68 11.15
C VAL A 41 -3.68 2.71 9.93
N GLU A 42 -4.13 3.89 9.50
CA GLU A 42 -4.99 4.03 8.32
C GLU A 42 -4.32 3.50 7.06
N VAL A 43 -3.04 3.81 6.89
CA VAL A 43 -2.27 3.42 5.70
C VAL A 43 -2.05 1.91 5.67
N ARG A 44 -1.75 1.28 6.82
CA ARG A 44 -1.67 -0.18 6.94
C ARG A 44 -3.00 -0.84 6.61
N ALA A 45 -4.12 -0.28 7.06
CA ALA A 45 -5.45 -0.80 6.75
C ALA A 45 -5.76 -0.67 5.24
N SER A 46 -5.43 0.45 4.62
CA SER A 46 -5.54 0.66 3.18
C SER A 46 -4.69 -0.33 2.39
N ALA A 47 -3.42 -0.49 2.79
CA ALA A 47 -2.50 -1.46 2.19
C ALA A 47 -3.03 -2.90 2.27
N ALA A 48 -3.55 -3.30 3.44
CA ALA A 48 -4.13 -4.62 3.63
C ALA A 48 -5.34 -4.86 2.70
N ARG A 49 -6.18 -3.84 2.50
CA ARG A 49 -7.31 -3.90 1.55
C ARG A 49 -6.82 -4.06 0.12
N THR A 50 -5.87 -3.24 -0.32
CA THR A 50 -5.29 -3.34 -1.68
C THR A 50 -4.67 -4.72 -1.92
N ILE A 51 -3.97 -5.29 -0.95
CA ILE A 51 -3.41 -6.65 -1.04
C ILE A 51 -4.52 -7.71 -1.17
N ALA A 52 -5.61 -7.56 -0.42
CA ALA A 52 -6.75 -8.46 -0.51
C ALA A 52 -7.42 -8.38 -1.90
N ASP A 53 -7.66 -7.17 -2.41
CA ASP A 53 -8.26 -6.93 -3.71
C ASP A 53 -7.39 -7.50 -4.84
N GLN A 54 -6.06 -7.31 -4.77
CA GLN A 54 -5.13 -7.93 -5.72
C GLN A 54 -5.19 -9.46 -5.70
N LYS A 55 -5.30 -10.06 -4.51
CA LYS A 55 -5.39 -11.51 -4.37
C LYS A 55 -6.69 -12.06 -4.94
N GLU A 56 -7.79 -11.32 -4.78
CA GLU A 56 -9.07 -11.64 -5.40
C GLU A 56 -9.00 -11.54 -6.93
N MET A 57 -8.44 -10.46 -7.46
CA MET A 57 -8.25 -10.27 -8.90
C MET A 57 -7.45 -11.41 -9.52
N ARG A 58 -6.34 -11.82 -8.89
CA ARG A 58 -5.54 -12.98 -9.32
C ARG A 58 -6.35 -14.28 -9.36
N ARG A 59 -7.26 -14.48 -8.41
CA ARG A 59 -8.16 -15.66 -8.43
C ARG A 59 -9.14 -15.59 -9.59
N HIS A 60 -9.61 -14.41 -9.97
CA HIS A 60 -10.47 -14.23 -11.14
C HIS A 60 -9.72 -14.52 -12.45
N ILE A 61 -8.50 -14.00 -12.59
CA ILE A 61 -7.62 -14.30 -13.72
C ILE A 61 -7.40 -15.82 -13.83
N ALA A 62 -7.07 -16.50 -12.73
CA ALA A 62 -6.87 -17.95 -12.73
C ALA A 62 -8.12 -18.74 -13.18
N LYS A 63 -9.32 -18.31 -12.79
CA LYS A 63 -10.58 -18.92 -13.26
C LYS A 63 -10.80 -18.71 -14.76
N LEU A 64 -10.48 -17.53 -15.27
CA LEU A 64 -10.58 -17.23 -16.70
C LEU A 64 -9.56 -18.02 -17.51
N ASP A 65 -8.35 -18.21 -16.99
CA ASP A 65 -7.33 -19.05 -17.63
C ASP A 65 -7.79 -20.51 -17.70
N GLN A 66 -8.34 -21.06 -16.61
CA GLN A 66 -8.96 -22.40 -16.66
C GLN A 66 -10.12 -22.50 -17.66
N LEU A 67 -10.93 -21.45 -17.77
CA LEU A 67 -12.02 -21.40 -18.75
C LEU A 67 -11.47 -21.41 -20.18
N GLN A 68 -10.36 -20.73 -20.44
CA GLN A 68 -9.70 -20.75 -21.74
C GLN A 68 -9.18 -22.15 -22.09
N ASP A 69 -8.60 -22.86 -21.13
CA ASP A 69 -8.14 -24.25 -21.29
C ASP A 69 -9.31 -25.17 -21.63
N ASN A 70 -10.40 -25.09 -20.85
CA ASN A 70 -11.61 -25.88 -21.10
C ASN A 70 -12.22 -25.64 -22.50
N TRP A 71 -12.17 -24.39 -22.99
CA TRP A 71 -12.62 -24.09 -24.36
C TRP A 71 -11.67 -24.60 -25.43
N THR A 72 -10.37 -24.60 -25.14
CA THR A 72 -9.36 -25.20 -26.03
C THR A 72 -9.58 -26.71 -26.17
N GLU A 73 -9.76 -27.42 -25.05
CA GLU A 73 -10.08 -28.86 -25.06
C GLU A 73 -11.36 -29.17 -25.85
N LYS A 74 -12.41 -28.34 -25.70
CA LYS A 74 -13.65 -28.49 -26.48
C LYS A 74 -13.43 -28.26 -27.97
N ALA A 75 -12.60 -27.29 -28.35
CA ALA A 75 -12.27 -27.03 -29.74
C ALA A 75 -11.49 -28.20 -30.36
N GLU A 76 -10.52 -28.75 -29.62
CA GLU A 76 -9.74 -29.93 -30.01
C GLU A 76 -10.64 -31.16 -30.17
N LEU A 77 -11.56 -31.41 -29.23
CA LEU A 77 -12.52 -32.51 -29.31
C LEU A 77 -13.51 -32.36 -30.48
N ALA A 78 -13.88 -31.13 -30.83
CA ALA A 78 -14.72 -30.87 -31.99
C ALA A 78 -13.96 -31.14 -33.30
N LEU A 79 -12.71 -30.70 -33.40
CA LEU A 79 -11.83 -30.99 -34.53
C LEU A 79 -11.57 -32.50 -34.69
N SER A 80 -11.37 -33.23 -33.59
CA SER A 80 -11.18 -34.68 -33.62
C SER A 80 -12.41 -35.45 -34.13
N LYS A 81 -13.55 -34.76 -34.30
CA LYS A 81 -14.81 -35.30 -34.84
C LYS A 81 -15.20 -34.61 -36.15
N ASP A 82 -14.27 -33.93 -36.80
CA ASP A 82 -14.44 -33.18 -38.05
C ASP A 82 -15.55 -32.11 -37.98
N ARG A 83 -15.83 -31.59 -36.78
CA ARG A 83 -16.83 -30.53 -36.55
C ARG A 83 -16.15 -29.17 -36.41
N GLU A 84 -15.67 -28.64 -37.53
CA GLU A 84 -14.97 -27.35 -37.60
C GLU A 84 -15.84 -26.16 -37.15
N ASP A 85 -17.14 -26.21 -37.40
CA ASP A 85 -18.11 -25.19 -36.99
C ASP A 85 -18.16 -25.05 -35.47
N LEU A 86 -18.24 -26.17 -34.76
CA LEU A 86 -18.21 -26.21 -33.29
C LEU A 86 -16.83 -25.82 -32.73
N ALA A 87 -15.76 -26.22 -33.41
CA ALA A 87 -14.41 -25.82 -33.02
C ALA A 87 -14.23 -24.29 -33.11
N LYS A 88 -14.68 -23.68 -34.21
CA LYS A 88 -14.68 -22.21 -34.38
C LYS A 88 -15.51 -21.52 -33.31
N ALA A 89 -16.70 -22.04 -32.99
CA ALA A 89 -17.54 -21.49 -31.93
C ALA A 89 -16.85 -21.57 -30.55
N ALA A 90 -16.21 -22.69 -30.21
CA ALA A 90 -15.46 -22.83 -28.96
C ALA A 90 -14.28 -21.85 -28.88
N LEU A 91 -13.57 -21.62 -29.99
CA LEU A 91 -12.48 -20.64 -30.04
C LEU A 91 -12.97 -19.18 -29.90
N VAL A 92 -14.16 -18.86 -30.38
CA VAL A 92 -14.78 -17.54 -30.15
C VAL A 92 -15.06 -17.31 -28.67
N GLU A 93 -15.61 -18.31 -27.96
CA GLU A 93 -15.82 -18.21 -26.52
C GLU A 93 -14.50 -18.17 -25.73
N ARG A 94 -13.48 -18.91 -26.19
CA ARG A 94 -12.12 -18.79 -25.65
C ARG A 94 -11.60 -17.37 -25.79
N GLN A 95 -11.73 -16.76 -26.96
CA GLN A 95 -11.23 -15.41 -27.22
C GLN A 95 -11.86 -14.38 -26.28
N LYS A 96 -13.18 -14.48 -26.03
CA LYS A 96 -13.84 -13.62 -25.04
C LYS A 96 -13.23 -13.77 -23.63
N ALA A 97 -12.94 -15.00 -23.20
CA ALA A 97 -12.30 -15.25 -21.91
C ALA A 97 -10.86 -14.70 -21.86
N VAL A 98 -10.12 -14.78 -22.97
CA VAL A 98 -8.80 -14.14 -23.11
C VAL A 98 -8.91 -12.63 -22.94
N ASP A 99 -9.84 -11.98 -23.65
CA ASP A 99 -9.99 -10.53 -23.63
C ASP A 99 -10.32 -10.01 -22.21
N ILE A 100 -11.19 -10.72 -21.49
CA ILE A 100 -11.52 -10.40 -20.08
C ILE A 100 -10.29 -10.63 -19.17
N SER A 101 -9.56 -11.75 -19.34
CA SER A 101 -8.36 -12.05 -18.57
C SER A 101 -7.29 -10.96 -18.77
N GLN A 102 -7.10 -10.49 -19.99
CA GLN A 102 -6.18 -9.40 -20.32
C GLN A 102 -6.57 -8.08 -19.65
N ALA A 103 -7.85 -7.70 -19.71
CA ALA A 103 -8.35 -6.51 -19.02
C ALA A 103 -8.05 -6.58 -17.51
N HIS A 104 -8.35 -7.70 -16.86
CA HIS A 104 -8.05 -7.87 -15.43
C HIS A 104 -6.55 -7.88 -15.09
N ARG A 105 -5.70 -8.35 -16.00
CA ARG A 105 -4.23 -8.29 -15.82
C ARG A 105 -3.72 -6.85 -15.92
N VAL A 106 -4.32 -6.01 -16.77
CA VAL A 106 -4.03 -4.58 -16.81
C VAL A 106 -4.44 -3.93 -15.49
N ASP A 107 -5.67 -4.16 -15.03
CA ASP A 107 -6.16 -3.65 -13.75
C ASP A 107 -5.26 -4.09 -12.57
N GLU A 108 -4.82 -5.36 -12.56
CA GLU A 108 -3.91 -5.88 -11.54
C GLU A 108 -2.54 -5.16 -11.57
N ALA A 109 -2.02 -4.89 -12.77
CA ALA A 109 -0.75 -4.19 -12.94
C ALA A 109 -0.82 -2.74 -12.47
N GLU A 110 -1.90 -2.03 -12.79
CA GLU A 110 -2.16 -0.67 -12.32
C GLU A 110 -2.27 -0.64 -10.78
N GLY A 111 -3.09 -1.52 -10.20
CA GLY A 111 -3.22 -1.62 -8.74
C GLY A 111 -1.90 -1.99 -8.04
N ARG A 112 -0.99 -2.70 -8.73
CA ARG A 112 0.35 -3.01 -8.20
C ARG A 112 1.29 -1.81 -8.20
N ALA A 113 1.20 -0.95 -9.21
CA ALA A 113 1.94 0.30 -9.23
C ALA A 113 1.52 1.21 -8.06
N ASP A 114 0.21 1.32 -7.80
CA ASP A 114 -0.32 2.07 -6.67
C ASP A 114 0.15 1.49 -5.33
N ALA A 115 0.12 0.16 -5.19
CA ALA A 115 0.61 -0.52 -3.99
C ALA A 115 2.12 -0.33 -3.77
N MET A 116 2.93 -0.22 -4.83
CA MET A 116 4.36 0.08 -4.69
C MET A 116 4.62 1.50 -4.17
N GLY A 117 3.72 2.45 -4.42
CA GLY A 117 3.75 3.78 -3.80
C GLY A 117 3.63 3.75 -2.27
N LEU A 118 3.08 2.67 -1.71
CA LEU A 118 3.05 2.42 -0.25
C LEU A 118 4.42 2.04 0.33
N GLY A 119 5.51 2.01 -0.46
CA GLY A 119 6.88 2.01 0.07
C GLY A 119 7.15 3.14 1.08
N SER A 120 6.32 4.19 1.05
CA SER A 120 6.24 5.28 2.02
C SER A 120 5.84 4.86 3.44
N VAL A 121 5.27 3.66 3.64
CA VAL A 121 4.90 3.15 4.98
C VAL A 121 6.14 2.87 5.82
N LYS A 122 7.17 2.26 5.21
CA LYS A 122 8.42 1.98 5.92
C LYS A 122 9.12 3.27 6.35
N THR A 123 9.10 4.29 5.49
CA THR A 123 9.69 5.59 5.81
C THR A 123 8.93 6.29 6.93
N LEU A 124 7.60 6.15 7.01
CA LEU A 124 6.80 6.71 8.09
C LEU A 124 7.08 6.02 9.44
N GLU A 125 7.26 4.69 9.43
CA GLU A 125 7.67 3.93 10.62
C GLU A 125 9.06 4.35 11.13
N GLU A 126 10.01 4.54 10.22
CA GLU A 126 11.36 5.01 10.53
C GLU A 126 11.32 6.42 11.13
N GLU A 127 10.55 7.34 10.54
CA GLU A 127 10.41 8.73 10.99
C GLU A 127 9.75 8.81 12.39
N ILE A 128 8.70 8.04 12.64
CA ILE A 128 8.09 7.92 13.98
C ILE A 128 9.10 7.40 15.00
N SER A 129 9.91 6.41 14.62
CA SER A 129 10.92 5.83 15.52
C SER A 129 12.02 6.83 15.87
N GLU A 130 12.49 7.61 14.90
CA GLU A 130 13.48 8.67 15.11
C GLU A 130 12.95 9.77 16.02
N LEU A 131 11.71 10.23 15.79
CA LEU A 131 11.06 11.25 16.64
C LEU A 131 10.88 10.76 18.09
N ARG A 132 10.47 9.50 18.30
CA ARG A 132 10.36 8.89 19.63
C ARG A 132 11.71 8.78 20.33
N ALA A 133 12.77 8.46 19.60
CA ALA A 133 14.12 8.39 20.16
C ALA A 133 14.58 9.78 20.63
N GLY A 134 14.32 10.83 19.84
CA GLY A 134 14.58 12.22 20.21
C GLY A 134 13.84 12.64 21.49
N ASP A 135 12.51 12.47 21.53
CA ASP A 135 11.67 12.86 22.68
C ASP A 135 12.13 12.17 23.98
N LYS A 136 12.56 10.90 23.90
CA LYS A 136 13.08 10.16 25.05
C LYS A 136 14.39 10.75 25.57
N VAL A 137 15.34 11.08 24.68
CA VAL A 137 16.62 11.69 25.06
C VAL A 137 16.39 13.05 25.71
N ASP A 138 15.49 13.85 25.17
CA ASP A 138 15.15 15.17 25.71
C ASP A 138 14.48 15.06 27.09
N ALA A 139 13.60 14.09 27.28
CA ALA A 139 12.98 13.80 28.58
C ALA A 139 14.01 13.36 29.64
N GLU A 140 14.96 12.48 29.27
CA GLU A 140 16.04 12.05 30.16
C GLU A 140 16.97 13.21 30.55
N LEU A 141 17.32 14.08 29.59
CA LEU A 141 18.12 15.28 29.83
C LEU A 141 17.41 16.25 30.77
N ALA A 142 16.12 16.48 30.59
CA ALA A 142 15.31 17.33 31.46
C ALA A 142 15.25 16.78 32.90
N ALA A 143 15.06 15.47 33.05
CA ALA A 143 15.05 14.80 34.35
C ALA A 143 16.41 14.89 35.08
N LEU A 144 17.51 14.74 34.33
CA LEU A 144 18.87 14.85 34.87
C LEU A 144 19.19 16.28 35.34
N LYS A 145 18.83 17.29 34.55
CA LYS A 145 18.94 18.71 34.94
C LYS A 145 18.12 19.02 36.20
N ALA A 146 16.90 18.48 36.30
CA ALA A 146 16.03 18.68 37.47
C ALA A 146 16.60 18.04 38.74
N ARG A 147 17.25 16.87 38.63
CA ARG A 147 17.98 16.23 39.75
C ARG A 147 19.19 17.04 40.18
N MET A 148 20.04 17.46 39.24
CA MET A 148 21.24 18.26 39.54
C MET A 148 20.90 19.60 40.21
N LYS A 149 19.74 20.19 39.91
CA LYS A 149 19.28 21.45 40.52
C LYS A 149 18.66 21.26 41.92
N LYS A 150 18.40 20.02 42.34
CA LYS A 150 17.86 19.66 43.67
C LYS A 150 18.97 19.31 44.67
N ASP A 151 20.14 18.92 44.16
CA ASP A 151 21.30 18.48 44.94
C ASP A 151 22.35 19.59 45.16
N GLY A 152 22.06 20.84 44.76
CA GLY A 152 22.90 22.03 44.99
C GLY A 152 22.07 23.19 45.54
#